data_AF-A0A8T5L4B1-F1
#
_entry.id   AF-A0A8T5L4B1-F1
#
_cell.length_a   1.000
_cell.length_b   1.000
_cell.length_c   1.000
_cell.angle_alpha   90.00
_cell.angle_beta   90.00
_cell.angle_gamma   90.00
#
_symmetry.space_group_name_H-M   'P 1'
#
loop_
_entity.id
_entity.type
_entity.pdbx_description
1 polymer ?
#
loop_
_entity_poly.entity_id
_entity_poly.type
_entity_poly.pdbx_seq_one_letter_code
_entity_poly.pdbx_strand_id
1 'polypeptide(L)'
;MGHTTEILLIGITIVILFFIGSGLLLLPQRVSTEPFEQYEFFLFSTETTHYPTNVTLFASTVGNRTIEVTVDRWNLNFGGFEPNESATRGIEFENPNDVMVKAQLFAFGNISPYLILPEDFLIGPGLSKNISLTLDAKGAVSGNYSGTISVRVVIPRFSALEGVLPLL
;
A
#
# COMPACT_ATOMS: atom_id res chain seq x y z
N MET A 1 1.41 -18.21 -53.83
CA MET A 1 1.31 -18.45 -52.36
C MET A 1 1.66 -17.21 -51.51
N GLY A 2 1.69 -15.98 -52.07
CA GLY A 2 2.05 -14.77 -51.32
C GLY A 2 0.88 -13.88 -50.85
N HIS A 3 -0.26 -13.91 -51.55
CA HIS A 3 -1.37 -12.99 -51.25
C HIS A 3 -2.17 -13.35 -49.99
N THR A 4 -2.22 -14.62 -49.58
CA THR A 4 -2.98 -15.05 -48.40
C THR A 4 -2.29 -14.67 -47.09
N THR A 5 -0.96 -14.64 -47.07
CA THR A 5 -0.16 -14.27 -45.89
C THR A 5 -0.20 -12.77 -45.60
N GLU A 6 -0.23 -11.92 -46.63
CA GLU A 6 -0.29 -10.46 -46.46
C GLU A 6 -1.65 -10.00 -45.90
N ILE A 7 -2.75 -10.60 -46.38
CA ILE A 7 -4.11 -10.30 -45.89
C ILE A 7 -4.24 -10.68 -44.42
N LEU A 8 -3.64 -11.80 -43.99
CA LEU A 8 -3.67 -12.25 -42.61
C LEU A 8 -2.92 -11.30 -41.67
N LEU A 9 -1.75 -10.80 -42.10
CA LEU A 9 -0.91 -9.90 -41.32
C LEU A 9 -1.58 -8.53 -41.11
N ILE A 10 -2.24 -8.01 -42.15
CA ILE A 10 -2.99 -6.76 -42.09
C ILE A 10 -4.19 -6.91 -41.15
N GLY A 11 -4.91 -8.04 -41.23
CA GLY A 11 -6.02 -8.34 -40.34
C GLY A 11 -5.60 -8.34 -38.87
N ILE A 12 -4.50 -9.03 -38.54
CA ILE A 12 -3.96 -9.07 -37.17
C ILE A 12 -3.54 -7.67 -36.69
N THR A 13 -2.90 -6.88 -37.54
CA THR A 13 -2.45 -5.52 -37.19
C THR A 13 -3.62 -4.59 -36.90
N ILE A 14 -4.69 -4.67 -37.69
CA ILE A 14 -5.92 -3.89 -37.47
C ILE A 14 -6.59 -4.30 -36.17
N VAL A 15 -6.65 -5.60 -35.86
CA VAL A 15 -7.21 -6.09 -34.59
C VAL A 15 -6.39 -5.58 -33.41
N ILE A 16 -5.05 -5.66 -33.46
CA ILE A 16 -4.16 -5.12 -32.42
C ILE A 16 -4.36 -3.62 -32.25
N LEU A 17 -4.38 -2.84 -33.35
CA LEU A 17 -4.62 -1.40 -33.30
C LEU A 17 -6.03 -1.06 -32.79
N PHE A 18 -7.03 -1.87 -33.11
CA PHE A 18 -8.39 -1.72 -32.58
C PHE A 18 -8.41 -1.98 -31.07
N PHE A 19 -7.72 -3.01 -30.57
CA PHE A 19 -7.60 -3.26 -29.14
C PHE A 19 -6.77 -2.17 -28.42
N ILE A 20 -5.74 -1.62 -29.06
CA ILE A 20 -4.97 -0.48 -28.53
C ILE A 20 -5.84 0.79 -28.49
N GLY A 21 -6.63 1.05 -29.53
CA GLY A 21 -7.50 2.22 -29.63
C GLY A 21 -8.76 2.14 -28.77
N SER A 22 -9.34 0.95 -28.61
CA SER A 22 -10.56 0.72 -27.81
C SER A 22 -10.26 0.45 -26.33
N GLY A 23 -9.13 -0.17 -26.01
CA GLY A 23 -8.71 -0.44 -24.64
C GLY A 23 -8.28 0.81 -23.85
N LEU A 24 -8.02 1.93 -24.54
CA LEU A 24 -7.54 3.17 -23.93
C LEU A 24 -8.65 4.06 -23.33
N LEU A 25 -9.92 3.69 -23.43
CA LEU A 25 -11.07 4.54 -23.05
C LEU A 25 -11.89 4.02 -21.86
N LEU A 26 -11.47 2.94 -21.20
CA LEU A 26 -12.04 2.58 -19.91
C LEU A 26 -11.37 3.45 -18.84
N LEU A 27 -11.96 4.62 -18.57
CA LEU A 27 -11.62 5.39 -17.38
C LEU A 27 -11.78 4.46 -16.17
N PRO A 28 -10.79 4.39 -15.26
CA PRO A 28 -10.87 3.51 -14.11
C PRO A 28 -12.13 3.83 -13.32
N GLN A 29 -12.94 2.81 -13.02
CA GLN A 29 -14.08 2.99 -12.14
C GLN A 29 -13.51 3.25 -10.73
N ARG A 30 -13.77 4.46 -10.22
CA ARG A 30 -13.37 4.87 -8.87
C ARG A 30 -14.54 4.64 -7.94
N VAL A 31 -14.36 3.75 -6.97
CA VAL A 31 -15.23 3.67 -5.79
C VAL A 31 -14.41 4.21 -4.63
N SER A 32 -14.84 5.32 -4.04
CA SER A 32 -14.15 5.96 -2.93
C SER A 32 -15.13 6.24 -1.81
N THR A 33 -14.83 5.68 -0.64
CA THR A 33 -15.52 5.91 0.63
C THR A 33 -14.43 5.98 1.67
N GLU A 34 -14.12 7.16 2.22
CA GLU A 34 -13.10 7.29 3.26
C GLU A 34 -13.36 6.26 4.38
N PRO A 35 -12.35 5.46 4.80
CA PRO A 35 -10.90 5.56 4.52
C PRO A 35 -10.38 4.67 3.36
N PHE A 36 -11.23 4.28 2.42
CA PHE A 36 -10.96 3.30 1.36
C PHE A 36 -11.12 3.90 -0.05
N GLU A 37 -10.13 3.67 -0.91
CA GLU A 37 -10.17 4.02 -2.33
C GLU A 37 -9.88 2.80 -3.20
N GLN A 38 -10.72 2.52 -4.19
CA GLN A 38 -10.51 1.43 -5.15
C GLN A 38 -10.47 1.98 -6.57
N TYR A 39 -9.48 1.51 -7.33
CA TYR A 39 -9.27 1.82 -8.74
C TYR A 39 -9.20 0.53 -9.53
N GLU A 40 -10.14 0.35 -10.45
CA GLU A 40 -10.11 -0.78 -11.37
C GLU A 40 -9.49 -0.41 -12.71
N PHE A 41 -8.42 -1.12 -13.08
CA PHE A 41 -7.88 -1.15 -14.43
C PHE A 41 -8.22 -2.48 -15.11
N PHE A 42 -8.00 -2.56 -16.42
CA PHE A 42 -8.27 -3.77 -17.19
C PHE A 42 -7.44 -4.98 -16.70
N LEU A 43 -6.21 -4.76 -16.27
CA LEU A 43 -5.27 -5.83 -15.87
C LEU A 43 -5.11 -5.98 -14.36
N PHE A 44 -5.34 -4.91 -13.60
CA PHE A 44 -5.09 -4.83 -12.17
C PHE A 44 -6.21 -4.08 -11.47
N SER A 45 -6.50 -4.47 -10.24
CA SER A 45 -7.24 -3.63 -9.30
C SER A 45 -6.27 -3.09 -8.26
N THR A 46 -6.49 -1.85 -7.85
CA THR A 46 -5.71 -1.22 -6.80
C THR A 46 -6.66 -0.79 -5.69
N GLU A 47 -6.37 -1.25 -4.47
CA GLU A 47 -7.11 -0.87 -3.26
C GLU A 47 -6.18 -0.08 -2.36
N THR A 48 -6.62 1.08 -1.87
CA THR A 48 -5.86 1.90 -0.94
C THR A 48 -6.66 2.10 0.33
N THR A 49 -6.09 1.70 1.47
CA THR A 49 -6.68 1.92 2.79
C THR A 49 -5.84 2.91 3.58
N HIS A 50 -6.48 3.91 4.18
CA HIS A 50 -5.85 4.98 4.93
C HIS A 50 -5.98 4.77 6.44
N TYR A 51 -4.86 4.57 7.12
CA TYR A 51 -4.81 4.40 8.57
C TYR A 51 -4.34 5.70 9.25
N PRO A 52 -5.20 6.37 10.03
CA PRO A 52 -4.75 7.50 10.84
C PRO A 52 -3.67 7.03 11.81
N THR A 53 -2.62 7.83 11.94
CA THR A 53 -1.43 7.50 12.71
C THR A 53 -1.01 8.70 13.56
N ASN A 54 -0.71 8.48 14.83
CA ASN A 54 -0.25 9.55 15.72
C ASN A 54 0.75 9.07 16.78
N VAL A 55 1.50 10.02 17.31
CA VAL A 55 2.42 9.86 18.45
C VAL A 55 2.56 11.19 19.19
N THR A 56 2.73 11.11 20.51
CA THR A 56 3.07 12.28 21.34
C THR A 56 4.47 12.12 21.92
N LEU A 57 5.37 13.05 21.63
CA LEU A 57 6.70 13.08 22.22
C LEU A 57 6.73 14.03 23.42
N PHE A 58 7.05 13.51 24.60
CA PHE A 58 7.11 14.31 25.83
C PHE A 58 8.54 14.74 26.15
N ALA A 59 8.71 15.90 26.79
CA ALA A 59 10.01 16.26 27.33
C ALA A 59 10.34 15.31 28.48
N SER A 60 11.57 14.77 28.48
CA SER A 60 12.03 13.82 29.50
C SER A 60 11.75 14.38 30.90
N THR A 61 10.83 13.74 31.61
CA THR A 61 10.51 14.09 32.99
C THR A 61 11.02 12.93 33.82
N VAL A 62 11.98 13.19 34.71
CA VAL A 62 12.52 12.19 35.65
C VAL A 62 11.37 11.65 36.51
N GLY A 63 10.75 10.56 36.06
CA GLY A 63 9.57 9.97 36.69
C GLY A 63 9.02 8.83 35.85
N ASN A 64 9.06 7.62 36.41
CA ASN A 64 8.51 6.40 35.80
C ASN A 64 7.06 6.63 35.36
N ARG A 65 6.82 6.78 34.06
CA ARG A 65 5.46 6.80 33.49
C ARG A 65 5.24 5.53 32.68
N THR A 66 4.18 4.82 33.04
CA THR A 66 3.70 3.65 32.28
C THR A 66 3.06 4.15 30.99
N ILE A 67 3.59 3.71 29.84
CA ILE A 67 3.07 4.04 28.52
C ILE A 67 1.79 3.23 28.29
N GLU A 68 0.63 3.90 28.25
CA GLU A 68 -0.63 3.26 27.85
C GLU A 68 -0.69 3.19 26.31
N VAL A 69 -0.72 1.97 25.77
CA VAL A 69 -0.83 1.70 24.33
C VAL A 69 -2.23 1.13 24.06
N THR A 70 -3.07 1.90 23.38
CA THR A 70 -4.36 1.41 22.88
C THR A 70 -4.15 0.76 21.52
N VAL A 71 -4.43 -0.54 21.41
CA VAL A 71 -4.28 -1.32 20.18
C VAL A 71 -5.63 -1.35 19.45
N ASP A 72 -5.87 -0.34 18.62
CA ASP A 72 -6.95 -0.40 17.63
C ASP A 72 -6.34 -0.78 16.28
N ARG A 73 -6.88 -1.82 15.64
CA ARG A 73 -6.40 -2.29 14.32
C ARG A 73 -6.60 -1.26 13.21
N TRP A 74 -7.50 -0.30 13.42
CA TRP A 74 -7.81 0.77 12.46
C TRP A 74 -7.13 2.11 12.78
N ASN A 75 -6.42 2.20 13.91
CA ASN A 75 -5.74 3.42 14.34
C ASN A 75 -4.32 3.10 14.82
N LEU A 76 -3.33 3.46 14.02
CA LEU A 76 -1.92 3.20 14.29
C LEU A 76 -1.39 4.25 15.28
N ASN A 77 -1.71 4.06 16.55
CA ASN A 77 -1.22 4.90 17.63
C ASN A 77 0.08 4.33 18.23
N PHE A 78 1.17 5.08 18.11
CA PHE A 78 2.47 4.70 18.69
C PHE A 78 2.58 5.03 20.19
N GLY A 79 1.56 5.65 20.76
CA GLY A 79 1.48 6.10 22.15
C GLY A 79 2.22 7.41 22.34
N GLY A 80 2.90 7.55 23.47
CA GLY A 80 3.83 8.63 23.65
C GLY A 80 5.08 8.23 24.43
N PHE A 81 6.20 8.78 24.00
CA PHE A 81 7.53 8.39 24.44
C PHE A 81 8.53 9.55 24.29
N GLU A 82 9.78 9.37 24.71
CA GLU A 82 10.75 10.46 24.73
C GLU A 82 11.42 10.66 23.35
N PRO A 83 11.84 11.89 23.00
CA PRO A 83 12.70 12.10 21.84
C PRO A 83 13.94 11.20 21.86
N ASN A 84 14.36 10.73 20.69
CA ASN A 84 15.45 9.76 20.49
C ASN A 84 15.17 8.31 20.93
N GLU A 85 13.94 7.98 21.30
CA GLU A 85 13.49 6.60 21.41
C GLU A 85 12.85 6.12 20.10
N SER A 86 12.63 4.81 20.03
CA SER A 86 11.90 4.19 18.92
C SER A 86 10.77 3.30 19.43
N ALA A 87 9.71 3.21 18.64
CA ALA A 87 8.57 2.35 18.93
C ALA A 87 8.23 1.53 17.69
N THR A 88 8.08 0.22 17.87
CA THR A 88 7.71 -0.69 16.79
C THR A 88 6.30 -1.25 16.99
N ARG A 89 5.56 -1.41 15.90
CA ARG A 89 4.24 -2.04 15.85
C ARG A 89 4.21 -3.09 14.75
N GLY A 90 3.76 -4.29 15.09
CA GLY A 90 3.49 -5.35 14.12
C GLY A 90 2.11 -5.17 13.51
N ILE A 91 2.00 -5.30 12.19
CA ILE A 91 0.73 -5.35 11.47
C ILE A 91 0.70 -6.64 10.66
N GLU A 92 -0.38 -7.40 10.83
CA GLU A 92 -0.64 -8.60 10.05
C GLU A 92 -1.48 -8.24 8.81
N PHE A 93 -0.96 -8.60 7.64
CA PHE A 93 -1.64 -8.50 6.36
C PHE A 93 -2.08 -9.88 5.93
N GLU A 94 -3.36 -10.05 5.63
CA GLU A 94 -3.92 -11.29 5.09
C GLU A 94 -4.32 -11.08 3.63
N ASN A 95 -3.99 -12.04 2.78
CA ASN A 95 -4.46 -12.06 1.40
C ASN A 95 -5.59 -13.08 1.23
N PRO A 96 -6.86 -12.66 1.26
CA PRO A 96 -8.00 -13.55 1.04
C PRO A 96 -8.22 -13.91 -0.44
N ASN A 97 -7.46 -13.31 -1.36
CA ASN A 97 -7.61 -13.55 -2.79
C ASN A 97 -6.98 -14.89 -3.21
N ASP A 98 -7.41 -15.41 -4.35
CA ASP A 98 -6.88 -16.62 -4.99
C ASP A 98 -5.62 -16.36 -5.83
N VAL A 99 -5.17 -15.10 -5.91
CA VAL A 99 -3.97 -14.65 -6.61
C VAL A 99 -2.98 -14.00 -5.65
N MET A 100 -1.70 -13.98 -6.03
CA MET A 100 -0.68 -13.20 -5.33
C MET A 100 -1.01 -11.70 -5.43
N VAL A 101 -0.79 -10.96 -4.34
CA VAL A 101 -0.97 -9.50 -4.30
C VAL A 101 0.32 -8.80 -3.89
N LYS A 102 0.48 -7.54 -4.33
CA LYS A 102 1.56 -6.66 -3.88
C LYS A 102 1.02 -5.59 -2.95
N ALA A 103 1.64 -5.43 -1.79
CA ALA A 103 1.35 -4.34 -0.85
C ALA A 103 2.48 -3.31 -0.84
N GLN A 104 2.09 -2.04 -0.84
CA GLN A 104 2.97 -0.87 -0.80
C GLN A 104 2.50 0.06 0.31
N LEU A 105 3.41 0.59 1.11
CA LEU A 105 3.07 1.48 2.22
C LEU A 105 3.62 2.88 1.96
N PHE A 106 2.79 3.88 2.24
CA PHE A 106 3.13 5.29 2.11
C PHE A 106 2.78 6.02 3.40
N ALA A 107 3.62 6.95 3.85
CA ALA A 107 3.35 7.79 5.02
C ALA A 107 3.19 9.26 4.62
N PHE A 108 2.18 9.90 5.19
CA PHE A 108 1.85 11.31 5.00
C PHE A 108 1.74 12.03 6.34
N GLY A 109 1.85 13.36 6.33
CA GLY A 109 1.78 14.19 7.55
C GLY A 109 3.14 14.49 8.18
N ASN A 110 3.16 15.15 9.34
CA ASN A 110 4.41 15.54 9.99
C ASN A 110 5.10 14.37 10.73
N ILE A 111 4.42 13.23 10.88
CA ILE A 111 4.98 11.99 11.42
C ILE A 111 5.83 11.22 10.39
N SER A 112 5.64 11.48 9.09
CA SER A 112 6.27 10.69 8.02
C SER A 112 7.80 10.65 8.03
N PRO A 113 8.55 11.71 8.41
CA PRO A 113 10.01 11.65 8.44
C PRO A 113 10.57 10.69 9.50
N TYR A 114 9.76 10.31 10.48
CA TYR A 114 10.14 9.46 11.60
C TYR A 114 9.66 8.02 11.41
N LEU A 115 8.85 7.74 10.38
CA LEU A 115 8.35 6.40 10.10
C LEU A 115 9.31 5.65 9.18
N ILE A 116 9.79 4.52 9.67
CA ILE A 116 10.54 3.52 8.91
C ILE A 116 9.52 2.49 8.41
N LEU A 117 9.20 2.57 7.13
CA LEU A 117 8.31 1.64 6.45
C LEU A 117 9.12 0.49 5.84
N PRO A 118 8.58 -0.74 5.79
CA PRO A 118 9.20 -1.81 5.04
C PRO A 118 9.17 -1.52 3.54
N GLU A 119 10.04 -2.20 2.80
CA GLU A 119 9.95 -2.26 1.34
C GLU A 119 8.63 -2.92 0.91
N ASP A 120 8.24 -2.67 -0.33
CA ASP A 120 7.10 -3.34 -0.97
C ASP A 120 7.21 -4.86 -0.83
N PHE A 121 6.07 -5.52 -0.64
CA PHE A 121 6.06 -6.97 -0.43
C PHE A 121 4.91 -7.68 -1.11
N LEU A 122 5.15 -8.96 -1.41
CA LEU A 122 4.16 -9.86 -1.98
C LEU A 122 3.55 -10.74 -0.89
N ILE A 123 2.27 -11.07 -1.05
CA ILE A 123 1.54 -12.01 -0.22
C ILE A 123 0.87 -13.03 -1.14
N GLY A 124 1.18 -14.32 -0.94
CA GLY A 124 0.57 -15.39 -1.73
C GLY A 124 -0.92 -15.62 -1.37
N PRO A 125 -1.65 -16.40 -2.18
CA PRO A 125 -3.07 -16.69 -1.93
C PRO A 125 -3.29 -17.37 -0.58
N GLY A 126 -4.23 -16.85 0.23
CA GLY A 126 -4.57 -17.40 1.54
C GLY A 126 -3.45 -17.33 2.59
N LEU A 127 -2.39 -16.55 2.32
CA LEU A 127 -1.28 -16.38 3.25
C LEU A 127 -1.41 -15.07 4.02
N SER A 128 -0.85 -15.07 5.23
CA SER A 128 -0.66 -13.87 6.05
C SER A 128 0.82 -13.49 6.13
N LYS A 129 1.09 -12.20 6.24
CA LYS A 129 2.43 -11.64 6.42
C LYS A 129 2.42 -10.59 7.51
N ASN A 130 3.24 -10.79 8.53
CA ASN A 130 3.45 -9.80 9.58
C ASN A 130 4.60 -8.86 9.16
N ILE A 131 4.35 -7.56 9.21
CA ILE A 131 5.37 -6.53 9.00
C ILE A 131 5.51 -5.65 10.24
N SER A 132 6.70 -5.10 10.42
CA SER A 132 6.97 -4.17 11.51
C SER A 132 7.04 -2.75 10.97
N LEU A 133 6.23 -1.86 11.55
CA LEU A 133 6.35 -0.42 11.39
C LEU A 133 7.14 0.14 12.57
N THR A 134 8.20 0.87 12.29
CA THR A 134 9.01 1.49 13.34
C THR A 134 8.91 3.00 13.24
N LEU A 135 8.64 3.65 14.36
CA LEU A 135 8.80 5.09 14.51
C LEU A 135 10.14 5.35 15.20
N ASP A 136 11.07 6.01 14.51
CA ASP A 136 12.36 6.45 15.04
C ASP A 136 12.32 7.97 15.25
N ALA A 137 12.19 8.38 16.52
CA ALA A 137 12.10 9.80 16.90
C ALA A 137 13.47 10.45 17.12
N LYS A 138 14.54 9.90 16.54
CA LYS A 138 15.89 10.49 16.62
C LYS A 138 15.91 11.91 16.05
N GLY A 139 16.32 12.87 16.88
CA GLY A 139 16.36 14.29 16.53
C GLY A 139 14.98 14.96 16.45
N ALA A 140 13.90 14.28 16.83
CA ALA A 140 12.59 14.91 16.99
C ALA A 140 12.57 15.85 18.21
N VAL A 141 11.66 16.82 18.19
CA VAL A 141 11.41 17.72 19.33
C VAL A 141 10.14 17.24 20.04
N SER A 142 10.03 17.48 21.34
CA SER A 142 8.79 17.20 22.06
C SER A 142 7.59 17.91 21.41
N GLY A 143 6.49 17.18 21.22
CA GLY A 143 5.33 17.66 20.48
C GLY A 143 4.42 16.53 19.99
N ASN A 144 3.33 16.90 19.33
CA ASN A 144 2.40 15.94 18.72
C ASN A 144 2.72 15.78 17.24
N TYR A 145 2.83 14.53 16.81
CA TYR A 145 3.02 14.16 15.42
C TYR A 145 1.84 13.29 14.97
N SER A 146 1.33 13.58 13.78
CA SER A 146 0.14 12.97 13.23
C SER A 146 0.25 12.85 11.72
N GLY A 147 -0.45 11.87 11.17
CA GLY A 147 -0.47 11.63 9.75
C GLY A 147 -1.32 10.44 9.38
N THR A 148 -1.04 9.93 8.19
CA THR A 148 -1.76 8.80 7.60
C THR A 148 -0.76 7.84 7.01
N ILE A 149 -0.91 6.56 7.33
CA ILE A 149 -0.23 5.48 6.63
C ILE A 149 -1.23 4.90 5.63
N SER A 150 -0.92 5.01 4.35
CA SER A 150 -1.73 4.46 3.27
C SER A 150 -1.14 3.12 2.83
N VAL A 151 -1.94 2.07 2.91
CA VAL A 151 -1.61 0.76 2.35
C VAL A 151 -2.26 0.68 0.98
N ARG A 152 -1.45 0.56 -0.07
CA ARG A 152 -1.91 0.25 -1.42
C ARG A 152 -1.68 -1.22 -1.71
N VAL A 153 -2.73 -1.92 -2.11
CA VAL A 153 -2.72 -3.31 -2.53
C VAL A 153 -2.98 -3.36 -4.03
N VAL A 154 -2.10 -3.99 -4.79
CA VAL A 154 -2.24 -4.24 -6.23
C VAL A 154 -2.59 -5.70 -6.42
N ILE A 155 -3.73 -5.94 -7.05
CA ILE A 155 -4.34 -7.26 -7.26
C ILE A 155 -4.41 -7.51 -8.77
N PRO A 156 -3.72 -8.53 -9.30
CA PRO A 156 -3.86 -8.89 -10.71
C PRO A 156 -5.23 -9.52 -10.96
N ARG A 157 -5.89 -9.16 -12.07
CA ARG A 157 -7.18 -9.79 -12.44
C ARG A 157 -7.02 -11.18 -13.05
N PHE A 158 -5.80 -11.54 -13.44
CA PHE A 158 -5.46 -12.82 -14.07
C PHE A 158 -4.18 -13.38 -13.44
N SER A 159 -4.16 -14.66 -13.07
CA SER A 159 -2.99 -15.32 -12.46
C SER A 159 -1.73 -15.26 -13.34
N ALA A 160 -1.89 -15.18 -14.66
CA ALA A 160 -0.78 -15.02 -15.60
C ALA A 160 0.01 -13.71 -15.39
N LEU A 161 -0.58 -12.71 -14.72
CA LEU A 161 0.05 -11.42 -14.44
C LEU A 161 0.79 -11.39 -13.09
N GLU A 162 0.75 -12.46 -12.30
CA GLU A 162 1.46 -12.50 -11.01
C GLU A 162 2.97 -12.28 -11.19
N GLY A 163 3.55 -12.77 -12.29
CA GLY A 163 4.97 -12.63 -12.59
C GLY A 163 5.44 -11.20 -12.85
N VAL A 164 4.53 -10.26 -13.14
CA VAL A 164 4.88 -8.84 -13.36
C VAL A 164 4.66 -7.97 -12.13
N LEU A 165 4.01 -8.47 -11.08
CA LEU A 165 3.78 -7.73 -9.83
C LEU A 165 5.04 -7.11 -9.21
N PRO A 166 6.21 -7.78 -9.18
CA PRO A 166 7.42 -7.18 -8.61
C PRO A 166 7.89 -5.90 -9.33
N LEU A 167 7.44 -5.67 -10.58
CA LEU A 167 7.87 -4.58 -11.44
C LEU A 167 6.97 -3.34 -11.37
N LEU A 168 5.80 -3.44 -10.74
CA LEU A 168 4.79 -2.37 -10.63
C LEU A 168 5.02 -1.53 -9.37
#